data_AF-A0A370CHN9-F1
#
_entry.id   AF-A0A370CHN9-F1
#
_cell.length_a   1.000
_cell.length_b   1.000
_cell.length_c   1.000
_cell.angle_alpha   90.00
_cell.angle_beta   90.00
_cell.angle_gamma   90.00
#
_symmetry.space_group_name_H-M   'P 1'
#
loop_
_entity.id
_entity.type
_entity.pdbx_description
1 polymer ?
#
loop_
_entity_poly.entity_id
_entity_poly.type
_entity_poly.pdbx_seq_one_letter_code
_entity_poly.pdbx_strand_id
1 'polypeptide(L)' 'FIERFNRTYREAVLDRYLFRNIQEIQNITDHWLKHYNEERPHKALNNQTPIYYSQSLNKNYSI' A
#
# COMPACT_ATOMS: atom_id res chain seq x y z
N PHE A 1 -6.31 -8.42 5.26
CA PHE A 1 -5.67 -7.19 4.74
C PHE A 1 -4.26 -7.49 4.21
N ILE A 2 -3.41 -8.15 4.99
CA ILE A 2 -2.01 -8.45 4.64
C ILE A 2 -1.85 -9.35 3.39
N GLU A 3 -2.69 -10.36 3.20
CA GLU A 3 -2.59 -11.26 2.04
C GLU A 3 -2.76 -10.52 0.69
N ARG A 4 -3.76 -9.64 0.59
CA ARG A 4 -4.01 -8.83 -0.62
C ARG A 4 -2.87 -7.83 -0.86
N PHE A 5 -2.35 -7.24 0.21
CA PHE A 5 -1.17 -6.38 0.15
C PHE A 5 0.03 -7.14 -0.42
N ASN A 6 0.40 -8.28 0.18
CA ASN A 6 1.56 -9.09 -0.23
C ASN A 6 1.45 -9.55 -1.68
N ARG A 7 0.26 -10.01 -2.09
CA ARG A 7 0.02 -10.42 -3.48
C ARG A 7 0.20 -9.25 -4.45
N THR A 8 -0.42 -8.10 -4.18
CA THR A 8 -0.30 -6.96 -5.09
C THR A 8 1.14 -6.41 -5.11
N TYR A 9 1.84 -6.43 -3.97
CA TYR A 9 3.24 -6.00 -3.91
C TYR A 9 4.13 -6.91 -4.77
N ARG A 10 3.95 -8.23 -4.68
CA ARG A 10 4.65 -9.19 -5.54
C ARG A 10 4.40 -8.89 -7.02
N GLU A 11 3.14 -8.81 -7.43
CA GLU A 11 2.77 -8.58 -8.84
C GLU A 11 3.25 -7.22 -9.39
N ALA A 12 3.17 -6.15 -8.58
CA ALA A 12 3.42 -4.79 -9.04
C ALA A 12 4.89 -4.34 -8.89
N VAL A 13 5.64 -4.95 -7.97
CA VAL A 13 7.03 -4.58 -7.67
C VAL A 13 7.96 -5.74 -8.01
N LEU A 14 7.83 -6.88 -7.33
CA LEU A 14 8.83 -7.95 -7.42
C LEU A 14 8.83 -8.66 -8.78
N ASP A 15 7.65 -8.88 -9.37
CA ASP A 15 7.53 -9.57 -10.67
C ASP A 15 7.75 -8.60 -11.85
N ARG A 16 7.68 -7.29 -11.61
CA ARG A 16 7.73 -6.25 -12.66
C ARG A 16 9.14 -5.73 -12.92
N TYR A 17 10.01 -5.72 -11.92
CA TYR A 17 11.32 -5.09 -12.00
C TYR A 17 12.44 -6.10 -11.73
N LEU A 18 13.54 -5.99 -12.48
CA LEU A 18 14.82 -6.63 -12.15
C LEU A 18 15.68 -5.60 -11.41
N PHE A 19 15.96 -5.86 -10.14
CA PHE A 19 16.73 -4.95 -9.30
C PHE A 19 18.22 -5.23 -9.40
N ARG A 20 19.02 -4.16 -9.46
CA ARG A 20 20.48 -4.21 -9.53
C ARG A 20 21.12 -4.12 -8.14
N ASN A 21 20.43 -3.51 -7.19
CA ASN A 21 20.87 -3.39 -5.80
C ASN A 21 19.68 -3.12 -4.86
N ILE A 22 19.96 -3.13 -3.55
CA ILE A 22 18.94 -2.94 -2.51
C ILE A 22 18.36 -1.51 -2.52
N GLN A 23 19.16 -0.49 -2.88
CA GLN A 23 18.68 0.89 -2.91
C GLN A 23 17.59 1.08 -3.97
N GLU A 24 17.73 0.43 -5.11
CA GLU A 24 16.74 0.49 -6.20
C GLU A 24 15.39 -0.08 -5.76
N ILE A 25 15.37 -1.28 -5.16
CA ILE A 25 14.13 -1.87 -4.65
C ILE A 25 13.53 -1.02 -3.53
N GLN A 26 14.34 -0.44 -2.63
CA GLN A 26 13.83 0.47 -1.59
C GLN A 26 13.11 1.68 -2.19
N ASN A 27 13.74 2.37 -3.14
CA ASN A 27 13.13 3.54 -3.78
C ASN A 27 11.81 3.20 -4.49
N ILE A 28 11.77 2.07 -5.22
CA ILE A 28 10.55 1.60 -5.90
C ILE A 28 9.48 1.23 -4.87
N THR A 29 9.89 0.57 -3.78
CA THR A 29 9.00 0.17 -2.69
C THR A 29 8.37 1.38 -2.01
N ASP A 30 9.15 2.42 -1.70
CA ASP A 30 8.65 3.63 -1.04
C ASP A 30 7.61 4.34 -1.90
N HIS A 31 7.88 4.49 -3.20
CA HIS A 31 6.92 5.03 -4.16
C HIS A 31 5.65 4.17 -4.23
N TRP A 32 5.80 2.85 -4.30
CA TRP A 32 4.66 1.95 -4.38
C TRP A 32 3.82 1.95 -3.10
N LEU A 33 4.46 1.99 -1.93
CA LEU A 33 3.80 2.05 -0.62
C LEU A 33 2.98 3.34 -0.50
N LYS A 34 3.55 4.47 -0.89
CA LYS A 34 2.83 5.75 -0.93
C LYS A 34 1.58 5.63 -1.79
N HIS A 35 1.73 5.14 -3.02
CA HIS A 35 0.59 4.95 -3.92
C HIS A 35 -0.47 4.00 -3.32
N TYR A 36 -0.05 2.84 -2.79
CA TYR A 36 -0.96 1.84 -2.24
C TYR A 36 -1.75 2.36 -1.02
N ASN A 37 -1.08 3.11 -0.13
CA ASN A 37 -1.62 3.55 1.14
C ASN A 37 -2.36 4.90 1.07
N GLU A 38 -1.92 5.80 0.20
CA GLU A 38 -2.42 7.18 0.16
C GLU A 38 -3.33 7.46 -1.03
N GLU A 39 -3.15 6.75 -2.16
CA GLU A 39 -3.77 7.11 -3.43
C GLU A 39 -4.73 6.02 -3.95
N ARG A 40 -4.42 4.75 -3.74
CA ARG A 40 -5.18 3.63 -4.29
C ARG A 40 -6.47 3.38 -3.49
N PRO A 41 -7.67 3.49 -4.10
CA PRO A 41 -8.92 3.11 -3.44
C PRO A 41 -9.06 1.59 -3.37
N HIS A 42 -9.56 1.08 -2.24
CA HIS A 42 -9.77 -0.36 -2.04
C HIS A 42 -11.25 -0.66 -1.84
N LYS A 43 -11.81 -1.55 -2.67
CA LYS A 43 -13.22 -1.97 -2.57
C LYS A 43 -13.59 -2.51 -1.17
N ALA A 44 -12.67 -3.22 -0.53
CA ALA A 44 -12.86 -3.75 0.83
C ALA A 44 -12.91 -2.66 1.91
N LEU A 45 -12.45 -1.45 1.60
CA LEU A 45 -12.48 -0.27 2.47
C LEU A 45 -13.52 0.75 1.97
N ASN A 46 -14.64 0.30 1.38
CA ASN A 46 -15.65 1.19 0.78
C ASN A 46 -15.06 2.17 -0.24
N ASN A 47 -14.10 1.72 -1.05
CA ASN A 47 -13.34 2.52 -2.02
C ASN A 47 -12.50 3.65 -1.41
N GLN A 48 -12.23 3.61 -0.11
CA GLN A 48 -11.29 4.52 0.54
C GLN A 48 -9.85 4.01 0.42
N THR A 49 -8.90 4.91 0.60
CA THR A 49 -7.48 4.59 0.73
C THR A 49 -7.20 4.07 2.14
N PRO A 50 -6.16 3.24 2.34
CA PRO A 50 -5.83 2.70 3.65
C PRO A 50 -5.60 3.80 4.71
N ILE A 51 -4.95 4.91 4.33
CA ILE A 51 -4.70 6.03 5.24
C ILE A 51 -6.00 6.69 5.70
N TYR A 52 -6.93 6.95 4.77
CA TYR A 52 -8.21 7.56 5.11
C TYR A 52 -9.04 6.65 6.01
N TYR A 53 -9.09 5.35 5.68
CA TYR A 53 -9.79 4.36 6.49
C TYR A 53 -9.22 4.31 7.92
N SER A 54 -7.89 4.28 8.07
CA SER A 54 -7.21 4.31 9.37
C SER A 54 -7.54 5.57 10.19
N GLN A 55 -7.49 6.75 9.55
CA GLN A 55 -7.86 8.02 10.20
C GLN A 55 -9.32 8.03 10.65
N SER A 56 -10.23 7.50 9.82
CA SER A 56 -11.65 7.40 10.16
C SER A 56 -11.89 6.48 11.36
N LEU A 57 -11.17 5.35 11.44
CA LEU A 57 -11.22 4.46 12.61
C LEU A 57 -10.73 5.18 13.86
N ASN A 58 -9.56 5.81 13.82
CA ASN A 58 -9.00 6.52 14.98
C ASN A 58 -9.93 7.61 15.51
N LYS A 59 -10.62 8.33 14.62
CA LYS A 59 -11.64 9.32 15.02
C LYS A 59 -12.83 8.68 15.73
N ASN A 60 -13.26 7.50 15.30
CA ASN A 60 -14.37 6.78 15.91
C ASN A 60 -14.03 6.18 17.29
N TYR A 61 -12.74 5.95 17.57
CA TYR A 61 -12.26 5.39 18.84
C TYR A 61 -11.70 6.43 19.82
N SER A 62 -11.61 7.70 19.44
CA SER A 62 -11.22 8.78 20.33
C SER A 62 -12.48 9.36 20.99
N ILE A 63 -12.71 9.01 22.27
CA ILE A 63 -13.78 9.55 23.13
C ILE A 63 -13.37 10.93 23.64
#